data_AF-A0AAE3MA52-F1
#
_entry.id   AF-A0AAE3MA52-F1
#
_cell.length_a   1.000
_cell.length_b   1.000
_cell.length_c   1.000
_cell.angle_alpha   90.00
_cell.angle_beta   90.00
_cell.angle_gamma   90.00
#
_symmetry.space_group_name_H-M   'P 1'
#
loop_
_entity.id
_entity.type
_entity.pdbx_description
1 polymer ?
#
loop_
_entity_poly.entity_id
_entity_poly.type
_entity_poly.pdbx_seq_one_letter_code
_entity_poly.pdbx_strand_id
1 'polypeptide(L)'
;MFFYHQLTTAQNKINIELRYDQIFVSNINAQYSPYPSNNDSGNSLRVLAGYHINNYLNINAGLGLDNYNDDFYGTNTIPIVANIKYSIGGQLLGVFLMLEGGPQIKLSDSFDKGYMFLGAIGYKIKLSRLLRLNFMGGYNFQKSTEGLNI
;
A
#
# COMPACT_ATOMS: atom_id res chain seq x y z
N MET A 1 18.70 -21.66 -35.84
CA MET A 1 18.18 -21.67 -34.45
C MET A 1 18.94 -20.62 -33.67
N PHE A 2 18.41 -19.40 -33.56
CA PHE A 2 19.09 -18.29 -32.88
C PHE A 2 18.58 -18.21 -31.43
N PHE A 3 19.44 -18.58 -30.48
CA PHE A 3 19.23 -18.29 -29.07
C PHE A 3 19.49 -16.80 -28.85
N TYR A 4 18.43 -16.00 -28.73
CA TYR A 4 18.57 -14.64 -28.21
C TYR A 4 18.76 -14.71 -26.69
N HIS A 5 20.01 -14.86 -26.26
CA HIS A 5 20.42 -14.51 -24.92
C HIS A 5 20.69 -13.00 -24.89
N GLN A 6 19.61 -12.20 -24.83
CA GLN A 6 19.73 -10.75 -24.74
C GLN A 6 19.77 -10.32 -23.27
N LEU A 7 21.02 -10.12 -22.84
CA LEU A 7 21.52 -8.97 -22.09
C LEU A 7 20.79 -8.63 -20.78
N THR A 8 21.51 -8.88 -19.69
CA THR A 8 21.38 -8.25 -18.37
C THR A 8 21.15 -6.75 -18.52
N THR A 9 19.89 -6.36 -18.70
CA THR A 9 19.48 -4.97 -18.73
C THR A 9 19.55 -4.53 -17.28
N ALA A 10 20.48 -3.63 -16.95
CA ALA A 10 20.70 -3.14 -15.60
C ALA A 10 19.36 -2.95 -14.86
N GLN A 11 19.03 -3.90 -14.00
CA GLN A 11 17.89 -3.77 -13.10
C GLN A 11 18.38 -2.89 -11.98
N ASN A 12 17.76 -1.72 -11.83
CA ASN A 12 17.88 -0.97 -10.60
C ASN A 12 17.41 -1.91 -9.48
N LYS A 13 18.38 -2.40 -8.70
CA LYS A 13 18.09 -3.27 -7.58
C LYS A 13 17.39 -2.48 -6.48
N ILE A 14 17.71 -1.20 -6.35
CA ILE A 14 17.07 -0.29 -5.41
C ILE A 14 15.97 0.47 -6.15
N ASN A 15 14.85 0.71 -5.47
CA ASN A 15 13.74 1.51 -5.96
C ASN A 15 13.18 2.40 -4.85
N ILE A 16 12.61 3.53 -5.26
CA ILE A 16 11.82 4.42 -4.41
C ILE A 16 10.44 4.50 -5.05
N GLU A 17 9.41 4.30 -4.26
CA GLU A 17 8.02 4.33 -4.68
C GLU A 17 7.27 5.38 -3.85
N LEU A 18 6.63 6.31 -4.56
CA LEU A 18 5.59 7.18 -4.02
C LEU A 18 4.25 6.57 -4.43
N ARG A 19 3.39 6.28 -3.47
CA ARG A 19 2.09 5.65 -3.73
C ARG A 19 0.97 6.44 -3.07
N TYR A 20 -0.11 6.63 -3.82
CA TYR A 20 -1.36 7.20 -3.36
C TYR A 20 -2.45 6.14 -3.47
N ASP A 21 -3.19 5.90 -2.39
CA ASP A 21 -4.32 4.97 -2.38
C ASP A 21 -5.60 5.73 -2.00
N GLN A 22 -6.63 5.61 -2.83
CA GLN A 22 -8.00 5.95 -2.44
C GLN A 22 -8.62 4.72 -1.78
N ILE A 23 -9.18 4.91 -0.59
CA ILE A 23 -9.71 3.83 0.24
C ILE A 23 -11.21 4.02 0.37
N PHE A 24 -11.97 3.02 -0.02
CA PHE A 24 -13.41 2.94 0.27
C PHE A 24 -13.57 2.17 1.57
N VAL A 25 -14.15 2.81 2.57
CA VAL A 25 -14.29 2.23 3.91
C VAL A 25 -15.62 1.51 3.98
N SER A 26 -15.60 0.26 4.44
CA SER A 26 -16.81 -0.50 4.75
C SER A 26 -16.75 -0.95 6.21
N ASN A 27 -17.64 -0.39 7.02
CA ASN A 27 -17.76 -0.73 8.43
C ASN A 27 -18.58 -2.03 8.59
N ILE A 28 -17.92 -3.14 8.93
CA ILE A 28 -18.58 -4.44 9.18
C ILE A 28 -19.34 -4.47 10.53
N ASN A 29 -19.13 -3.47 11.38
CA ASN A 29 -19.78 -3.33 12.71
C ASN A 29 -20.89 -2.27 12.73
N ALA A 30 -21.47 -1.91 11.59
CA ALA A 30 -22.55 -0.92 11.47
C ALA A 30 -23.90 -1.37 12.10
N GLN A 31 -23.89 -2.16 13.18
CA GLN A 31 -25.08 -2.53 13.94
C GLN A 31 -25.59 -1.40 14.87
N TYR A 32 -24.92 -0.25 14.95
CA TYR A 32 -25.28 0.84 15.88
C TYR A 32 -25.49 2.23 15.25
N SER A 33 -25.48 2.38 13.92
CA SER A 33 -25.79 3.67 13.28
C SER A 33 -27.18 3.64 12.64
N PRO A 34 -28.14 4.49 13.07
CA PRO A 34 -29.48 4.57 12.49
C PRO A 34 -29.50 5.22 11.09
N TYR A 35 -28.34 5.62 10.55
CA TYR A 35 -28.22 6.19 9.22
C TYR A 35 -27.23 5.37 8.38
N PRO A 36 -27.60 4.95 7.15
CA PRO A 36 -26.64 4.37 6.24
C PRO A 36 -25.60 5.45 5.88
N SER A 37 -24.37 5.29 6.38
CA SER A 37 -23.23 6.09 5.89
C SER A 37 -23.00 5.70 4.43
N ASN A 38 -23.09 6.69 3.54
CA ASN A 38 -22.96 6.50 2.11
C ASN A 38 -21.63 7.05 1.58
N ASN A 39 -20.77 7.61 2.43
CA ASN A 39 -19.62 8.44 2.03
C ASN A 39 -18.30 8.17 2.76
N ASP A 40 -18.16 7.09 3.53
CA ASP A 40 -16.90 6.80 4.22
C ASP A 40 -15.76 6.56 3.22
N SER A 41 -14.75 7.43 3.28
CA SER A 41 -13.61 7.39 2.38
C SER A 41 -12.33 7.73 3.10
N GLY A 42 -11.24 7.18 2.61
CA GLY A 42 -9.90 7.46 3.11
C GLY A 42 -8.93 7.73 1.98
N ASN A 43 -7.87 8.44 2.31
CA ASN A 43 -6.75 8.67 1.41
C ASN A 43 -5.46 8.30 2.15
N SER A 44 -4.58 7.62 1.42
CA SER A 44 -3.28 7.17 1.91
C SER A 44 -2.20 7.73 1.00
N LEU A 45 -1.16 8.28 1.60
CA LEU A 45 0.10 8.57 0.92
C LEU A 45 1.19 7.70 1.55
N ARG A 46 2.05 7.13 0.72
CA ARG A 46 3.15 6.26 1.14
C ARG A 46 4.44 6.63 0.42
N VAL A 47 5.54 6.60 1.17
CA VAL A 47 6.90 6.67 0.64
C VAL A 47 7.61 5.39 1.03
N LEU A 48 8.03 4.62 0.03
CA LEU A 48 8.63 3.32 0.17
C LEU A 48 10.01 3.30 -0.47
N ALA A 49 10.96 2.68 0.20
CA ALA A 49 12.24 2.32 -0.38
C ALA A 49 12.35 0.79 -0.39
N GLY A 50 12.96 0.23 -1.43
CA GLY A 50 13.09 -1.22 -1.44
C GLY A 50 14.03 -1.78 -2.47
N TYR A 51 14.05 -3.10 -2.49
CA TYR A 51 15.06 -3.90 -3.15
C TYR A 51 14.44 -5.04 -3.97
N HIS A 52 14.86 -5.15 -5.23
CA HIS A 52 14.58 -6.28 -6.09
C HIS A 52 15.51 -7.43 -5.73
N ILE A 53 14.94 -8.46 -5.11
CA ILE A 53 15.67 -9.69 -4.77
C ILE A 53 15.98 -10.47 -6.06
N ASN A 54 14.99 -10.59 -6.95
CA ASN A 54 15.13 -11.23 -8.25
C ASN A 54 14.09 -10.69 -9.26
N ASN A 55 13.94 -11.35 -10.41
CA ASN A 55 12.99 -10.96 -11.46
C ASN A 55 11.52 -11.03 -11.06
N TYR A 56 11.19 -11.69 -9.95
CA TYR A 56 9.83 -11.93 -9.47
C TYR A 56 9.56 -11.17 -8.18
N LEU A 57 10.53 -11.15 -7.25
CA LEU A 57 10.32 -10.69 -5.89
C LEU A 57 10.98 -9.33 -5.64
N ASN A 58 10.19 -8.41 -5.09
CA ASN A 58 10.63 -7.12 -4.62
C ASN A 58 10.10 -6.91 -3.19
N ILE A 59 10.95 -6.41 -2.30
CA ILE A 59 10.60 -6.08 -0.92
C ILE A 59 10.77 -4.57 -0.73
N ASN A 60 9.84 -3.91 -0.05
CA ASN A 60 9.96 -2.50 0.31
C ASN A 60 9.60 -2.30 1.78
N ALA A 61 10.13 -1.23 2.34
CA ALA A 61 9.71 -0.71 3.63
C ALA A 61 9.58 0.81 3.56
N GLY A 62 8.75 1.38 4.41
CA GLY A 62 8.57 2.82 4.40
C GLY A 62 7.52 3.30 5.37
N LEU A 63 7.06 4.52 5.09
CA LEU A 63 6.23 5.32 5.98
C LEU A 63 4.99 5.77 5.22
N GLY A 64 3.91 5.98 5.95
CA GLY A 64 2.64 6.42 5.41
C GLY A 64 2.00 7.54 6.19
N LEU A 65 1.06 8.20 5.54
CA LEU A 65 0.09 9.11 6.14
C LEU A 65 -1.28 8.69 5.63
N ASP A 66 -2.15 8.27 6.54
CA ASP A 66 -3.53 7.95 6.24
C ASP A 66 -4.46 8.96 6.89
N ASN A 67 -5.47 9.36 6.14
CA ASN A 67 -6.62 10.09 6.63
C ASN A 67 -7.88 9.30 6.24
N TYR A 68 -8.66 8.93 7.24
CA TYR A 68 -9.96 8.30 7.08
C TYR A 68 -11.03 9.27 7.56
N ASN A 69 -12.01 9.53 6.71
CA ASN A 69 -13.16 10.34 7.03
C ASN A 69 -14.38 9.42 7.08
N ASP A 70 -14.86 9.15 8.28
CA ASP A 70 -16.21 8.65 8.53
C ASP A 70 -17.10 9.87 8.81
N ASP A 71 -18.39 9.79 8.48
CA ASP A 71 -19.38 10.85 8.72
C ASP A 71 -19.44 11.30 10.21
N PHE A 72 -18.91 10.50 11.14
CA PHE A 72 -18.91 10.78 12.57
C PHE A 72 -17.53 10.95 13.21
N TYR A 73 -16.48 10.30 12.69
CA TYR A 73 -15.13 10.32 13.28
C TYR A 73 -14.03 10.32 12.21
N GLY A 74 -13.11 11.27 12.30
CA GLY A 74 -11.91 11.31 11.45
C GLY A 74 -10.74 10.61 12.13
N THR A 75 -10.16 9.60 11.50
CA THR A 75 -8.97 8.89 12.01
C THR A 75 -7.77 9.17 11.12
N ASN A 76 -6.70 9.74 11.68
CA ASN A 76 -5.42 9.84 10.98
C ASN A 76 -4.44 8.81 11.53
N THR A 77 -3.63 8.20 10.67
CA THR A 77 -2.59 7.28 11.13
C THR A 77 -1.28 7.46 10.37
N ILE A 78 -0.18 7.06 11.02
CA ILE A 78 1.15 7.06 10.43
C ILE A 78 1.66 5.61 10.44
N PRO A 79 1.38 4.81 9.41
CA PRO A 79 1.87 3.45 9.37
C PRO A 79 3.34 3.39 8.95
N ILE A 80 4.11 2.59 9.67
CA ILE A 80 5.40 2.08 9.22
C ILE A 80 5.12 0.73 8.59
N VAL A 81 5.38 0.59 7.30
CA VAL A 81 4.96 -0.60 6.54
C VAL A 81 6.15 -1.35 5.96
N ALA A 82 5.99 -2.65 5.83
CA ALA A 82 6.77 -3.48 4.92
C ALA A 82 5.82 -4.07 3.88
N ASN A 83 6.26 -4.15 2.63
CA ASN A 83 5.53 -4.85 1.59
C ASN A 83 6.40 -5.77 0.76
N ILE A 84 5.73 -6.77 0.19
CA ILE A 84 6.31 -7.77 -0.68
C ILE A 84 5.48 -7.75 -1.97
N LYS A 85 6.17 -7.63 -3.11
CA LYS A 85 5.58 -7.68 -4.44
C LYS A 85 6.11 -8.88 -5.21
N TYR A 86 5.20 -9.71 -5.69
CA TYR A 86 5.49 -10.86 -6.56
C TYR A 86 5.00 -10.59 -7.98
N SER A 87 5.92 -10.50 -8.95
CA SER A 87 5.61 -10.25 -10.37
C SER A 87 5.28 -11.57 -11.07
N ILE A 88 4.04 -11.71 -11.54
CA ILE A 88 3.57 -12.91 -12.24
C ILE A 88 4.21 -12.94 -13.63
N GLY A 89 4.90 -14.03 -13.98
CA GLY A 89 5.68 -14.13 -15.23
C GLY A 89 6.90 -13.19 -15.27
N GLY A 90 7.36 -12.73 -14.11
CA GLY A 90 8.51 -11.84 -13.98
C GLY A 90 8.21 -10.41 -14.42
N GLN A 91 9.25 -9.60 -14.65
CA GLN A 91 9.08 -8.17 -14.95
C GLN A 91 8.46 -7.88 -16.33
N LEU A 92 8.28 -8.89 -17.20
CA LEU A 92 7.78 -8.71 -18.57
C LEU A 92 6.26 -8.52 -18.63
N LEU A 93 5.49 -9.31 -17.88
CA LEU A 93 4.03 -9.25 -17.97
C LEU A 93 3.43 -8.03 -17.25
N GLY A 94 4.18 -7.40 -16.34
CA GLY A 94 3.74 -6.22 -15.60
C GLY A 94 2.72 -6.50 -14.48
N VAL A 95 2.09 -7.68 -14.45
CA VAL A 95 1.15 -8.09 -13.39
C VAL A 95 1.92 -8.44 -12.11
N PHE A 96 1.41 -8.00 -10.96
CA PHE A 96 1.97 -8.36 -9.66
C PHE A 96 0.90 -8.58 -8.59
N LEU A 97 1.25 -9.40 -7.60
CA LEU A 97 0.56 -9.50 -6.31
C LEU A 97 1.36 -8.72 -5.27
N MET A 98 0.66 -8.10 -4.33
CA MET A 98 1.25 -7.34 -3.24
C MET A 98 0.62 -7.72 -1.91
N LEU A 99 1.47 -7.91 -0.91
CA LEU A 99 1.08 -7.95 0.49
C LEU A 99 1.84 -6.85 1.22
N GLU A 100 1.13 -6.08 2.04
CA GLU A 100 1.69 -5.01 2.84
C GLU A 100 1.12 -5.07 4.25
N GLY A 101 1.91 -4.68 5.25
CA GLY A 101 1.40 -4.48 6.59
C GLY A 101 2.43 -3.87 7.52
N GLY A 102 1.94 -3.44 8.67
CA GLY A 102 2.79 -2.88 9.72
C GLY A 102 2.03 -2.09 10.79
N PRO A 103 2.74 -1.64 11.83
CA PRO A 103 2.16 -0.86 12.91
C PRO A 103 1.88 0.59 12.50
N GLN A 104 0.88 1.19 13.13
CA GLN A 104 0.60 2.62 13.10
C GLN A 104 1.12 3.27 14.38
N ILE A 105 1.93 4.32 14.22
CA ILE A 105 2.55 5.01 15.34
C ILE A 105 1.75 6.27 15.72
N LYS A 106 1.64 6.51 17.03
CA LYS A 106 1.07 7.74 17.59
C LYS A 106 2.21 8.75 17.81
N LEU A 107 2.32 9.74 16.93
CA LEU A 107 3.26 10.87 17.10
C LEU A 107 2.64 12.06 17.84
N SER A 108 1.32 12.22 17.78
CA SER A 108 0.56 13.24 18.50
C SER A 108 -0.88 12.76 18.75
N ASP A 109 -1.67 13.51 19.50
CA ASP A 109 -3.09 13.17 19.76
C ASP A 109 -3.98 13.24 18.50
N SER A 110 -3.47 13.79 17.40
CA SER A 110 -4.13 13.78 16.11
C SER A 110 -3.97 12.46 15.35
N PHE A 111 -3.16 11.52 15.85
CA PHE A 111 -2.89 10.23 15.22
C PHE A 111 -3.25 9.06 16.12
N ASP A 112 -3.91 8.06 15.53
CA ASP A 112 -4.23 6.82 16.20
C ASP A 112 -3.13 5.78 16.04
N LYS A 113 -3.00 4.94 17.06
CA LYS A 113 -2.14 3.74 17.04
C LYS A 113 -2.94 2.54 16.56
N GLY A 114 -2.26 1.54 16.01
CA GLY A 114 -2.95 0.39 15.46
C GLY A 114 -2.07 -0.42 14.54
N TYR A 115 -2.70 -1.13 13.62
CA TYR A 115 -2.03 -1.89 12.57
C TYR A 115 -2.89 -1.94 11.31
N MET A 116 -2.20 -2.12 10.18
CA MET A 116 -2.84 -2.27 8.88
C MET A 116 -2.29 -3.48 8.12
N PHE A 117 -3.12 -4.04 7.24
CA PHE A 117 -2.77 -5.07 6.29
C PHE A 117 -3.46 -4.79 4.95
N LEU A 118 -2.73 -4.92 3.86
CA LEU A 118 -3.25 -4.74 2.51
C LEU A 118 -2.84 -5.92 1.64
N GLY A 119 -3.83 -6.53 1.00
CA GLY A 119 -3.62 -7.49 -0.08
C GLY A 119 -4.12 -6.90 -1.39
N ALA A 120 -3.28 -6.87 -2.42
CA ALA A 120 -3.62 -6.25 -3.69
C ALA A 120 -3.08 -7.03 -4.90
N ILE A 121 -3.75 -6.85 -6.03
CA ILE A 121 -3.25 -7.20 -7.35
C ILE A 121 -3.07 -5.92 -8.16
N GLY A 122 -2.05 -5.88 -9.01
CA GLY A 122 -1.77 -4.70 -9.79
C GLY A 122 -1.06 -4.97 -11.10
N TYR A 123 -0.90 -3.89 -11.87
CA TYR A 123 -0.25 -3.85 -13.15
C TYR A 123 0.76 -2.71 -13.22
N LYS A 124 1.91 -2.97 -13.83
CA LYS A 124 3.02 -2.03 -13.96
C LYS A 124 3.19 -1.61 -15.42
N ILE A 125 3.15 -0.30 -15.65
CA ILE A 125 3.49 0.31 -16.93
C ILE A 125 4.90 0.88 -16.85
N LYS A 126 5.78 0.45 -17.74
CA LYS A 126 7.14 0.99 -17.87
C LYS A 126 7.10 2.23 -18.76
N LEU A 127 7.34 3.41 -18.17
CA LEU A 127 7.42 4.67 -18.92
C LEU A 127 8.84 4.94 -19.43
N SER A 128 9.85 4.59 -18.63
CA SER A 128 11.25 4.74 -19.01
C SER A 128 12.13 3.67 -18.35
N ARG A 129 13.46 3.82 -18.47
CA ARG A 129 14.41 2.95 -17.74
C ARG A 129 14.33 3.14 -16.23
N LEU A 130 13.99 4.35 -15.76
CA LEU A 130 13.98 4.71 -14.33
C LEU A 130 12.57 4.82 -13.76
N LEU A 131 11.58 5.16 -14.59
CA LEU A 131 10.22 5.45 -14.15
C LEU A 131 9.24 4.35 -14.56
N ARG A 132 8.41 3.95 -13.60
CA ARG A 132 7.32 2.98 -13.78
C ARG A 132 6.09 3.51 -13.04
N LEU A 133 4.92 3.30 -13.63
CA LEU A 133 3.64 3.53 -12.96
C LEU A 133 3.07 2.19 -12.54
N ASN A 134 2.55 2.11 -11.31
CA ASN A 134 1.89 0.92 -10.79
C ASN A 134 0.42 1.29 -10.54
N PHE A 135 -0.49 0.53 -11.11
CA PHE A 135 -1.92 0.56 -10.79
C PHE A 135 -2.25 -0.68 -9.98
N MET A 136 -3.04 -0.55 -8.92
CA MET A 136 -3.42 -1.69 -8.09
C MET A 136 -4.81 -1.51 -7.51
N GLY A 137 -5.46 -2.64 -7.23
CA GLY A 137 -6.71 -2.73 -6.49
C GLY A 137 -6.59 -3.86 -5.47
N GLY A 138 -7.18 -3.67 -4.29
CA GLY A 138 -7.01 -4.60 -3.19
C GLY A 138 -7.94 -4.33 -2.03
N TYR A 139 -7.78 -5.13 -0.98
CA TYR A 139 -8.51 -5.01 0.27
C TYR A 139 -7.57 -4.54 1.37
N ASN A 140 -7.91 -3.43 2.01
CA ASN A 140 -7.20 -2.89 3.17
C ASN A 140 -7.98 -3.23 4.44
N PHE A 141 -7.32 -3.94 5.36
CA PHE A 141 -7.79 -4.15 6.72
C PHE A 141 -7.00 -3.24 7.66
N GLN A 142 -7.72 -2.48 8.48
CA GLN A 142 -7.12 -1.62 9.49
C GLN A 142 -7.84 -1.78 10.83
N LYS A 143 -7.06 -1.73 11.91
CA LYS A 143 -7.58 -1.61 13.26
C LYS A 143 -6.80 -0.56 14.02
N SER A 144 -7.44 0.58 14.25
CA SER A 144 -6.95 1.64 15.14
C SER A 144 -7.53 1.44 16.54
N THR A 145 -6.76 1.79 17.56
CA THR A 145 -7.25 1.94 18.93
C THR A 145 -7.03 3.39 19.30
N GLU A 146 -8.13 4.11 19.55
CA GLU A 146 -8.08 5.47 20.09
C GLU A 146 -7.18 5.47 21.32
N GLY A 147 -6.30 6.47 21.41
CA GLY A 147 -5.59 6.72 22.65
C GLY A 147 -6.60 7.15 23.70
N LEU A 148 -6.98 6.25 24.61
CA LEU A 148 -7.64 6.61 25.87
C LEU A 148 -6.87 7.79 26.47
N ASN A 149 -7.52 8.96 26.52
CA ASN A 149 -7.08 10.08 27.33
C ASN A 149 -7.13 9.61 28.79
N ILE A 150 -5.95 9.34 29.37
CA ILE A 150 -5.75 9.23 30.82
C ILE A 150 -5.23 10.55 31.35
#